data_AF-A0A0F9DUE9-F1
#
_entry.id   AF-A0A0F9DUE9-F1
#
_cell.length_a   1.000
_cell.length_b   1.000
_cell.length_c   1.000
_cell.angle_alpha   90.00
_cell.angle_beta   90.00
_cell.angle_gamma   90.00
#
_symmetry.space_group_name_H-M   'P 1'
#
loop_
_entity.id
_entity.type
_entity.pdbx_description
1 polymer ?
#
loop_
_entity_poly.entity_id
_entity_poly.type
_entity_poly.pdbx_seq_one_letter_code
_entity_poly.pdbx_strand_id
1 'polypeptide(L)'
;LKRIKRGLEFSDENLALGVIAEAGPGGSYMENMHTIANMRRAALYPNLAIREMREIWEEKGRPDAQACAINQAGKILGADNPAVFSAELDRKIRARFTELVAGDSGWKE
;
A
#
# COMPACT_ATOMS: atom_id res chain seq x y z
N LEU A 1 -8.91 -0.45 -6.73
CA LEU A 1 -9.81 0.38 -7.59
C LEU A 1 -9.27 1.79 -7.89
N LYS A 2 -8.74 2.57 -6.91
CA LYS A 2 -8.22 3.94 -7.16
C LYS A 2 -7.24 4.04 -8.35
N ARG A 3 -6.28 3.12 -8.46
CA ARG A 3 -5.32 3.08 -9.59
C ARG A 3 -5.99 2.87 -10.95
N ILE A 4 -7.01 2.01 -11.02
CA ILE A 4 -7.79 1.74 -12.25
C ILE A 4 -8.59 2.99 -12.61
N LYS A 5 -9.24 3.63 -11.63
CA LYS A 5 -10.02 4.85 -11.83
C LYS A 5 -9.19 6.04 -12.34
N ARG A 6 -7.87 6.06 -12.11
CA ARG A 6 -6.96 7.07 -12.65
C ARG A 6 -6.92 7.07 -14.19
N GLY A 7 -7.25 5.94 -14.83
CA GLY A 7 -7.18 5.79 -16.27
C GLY A 7 -5.74 5.74 -16.81
N LEU A 8 -5.63 6.01 -18.10
CA LEU A 8 -4.38 6.12 -18.84
C LEU A 8 -4.04 7.59 -19.06
N GLU A 9 -2.78 7.96 -18.83
CA GLU A 9 -2.28 9.32 -19.04
C GLU A 9 -1.58 9.37 -20.40
N PHE A 10 -2.07 10.21 -21.31
CA PHE A 10 -1.55 10.33 -22.67
C PHE A 10 -0.59 11.51 -22.77
N SER A 11 0.66 11.23 -23.15
CA SER A 11 1.73 12.21 -23.41
C SER A 11 2.85 11.51 -24.16
N ASP A 12 3.69 12.22 -24.90
CA ASP A 12 4.83 11.65 -25.62
C ASP A 12 5.74 10.82 -24.72
N GLU A 13 5.97 11.27 -23.48
CA GLU A 13 6.77 10.54 -22.51
C GLU A 13 6.13 9.22 -22.06
N ASN A 14 4.81 9.21 -21.81
CA ASN A 14 4.07 8.00 -21.45
C ASN A 14 3.87 7.03 -22.63
N LEU A 15 3.96 7.52 -23.88
CA LEU A 15 3.98 6.65 -25.06
C LEU A 15 5.31 5.90 -25.19
N ALA A 16 6.40 6.45 -24.66
CA ALA A 16 7.71 5.82 -24.54
C ALA A 16 8.28 5.26 -25.86
N LEU A 17 7.94 5.88 -27.00
CA LEU A 17 8.33 5.37 -28.34
C LEU A 17 9.85 5.31 -28.52
N GLY A 18 10.59 6.29 -27.99
CA GLY A 18 12.05 6.28 -28.00
C GLY A 18 12.64 5.12 -27.20
N VAL A 19 12.06 4.82 -26.03
CA VAL A 19 12.47 3.71 -25.18
C VAL A 19 12.21 2.35 -25.85
N ILE A 20 11.06 2.22 -26.54
CA ILE A 20 10.72 1.02 -27.31
C ILE A 20 11.72 0.80 -28.45
N ALA A 21 12.06 1.87 -29.18
CA ALA A 21 13.05 1.81 -30.26
C ALA A 21 14.46 1.46 -29.75
N GLU A 22 14.85 2.03 -28.60
CA GLU A 22 16.14 1.78 -27.94
C GLU A 22 16.28 0.32 -27.48
N ALA A 23 15.26 -0.23 -26.82
CA ALA A 23 15.28 -1.61 -26.36
C ALA A 23 15.33 -2.61 -27.52
N GLY A 24 14.56 -2.35 -28.59
CA GLY A 24 14.52 -3.20 -29.77
C GLY A 24 13.95 -4.61 -29.52
N PRO A 25 13.89 -5.46 -30.56
CA PRO A 25 13.35 -6.81 -30.46
C PRO A 25 14.16 -7.70 -29.51
N GLY A 26 13.51 -8.31 -28.52
CA GLY A 26 14.16 -9.15 -27.52
C GLY A 26 14.97 -8.38 -26.46
N GLY A 27 14.96 -7.04 -26.50
CA GLY A 27 15.60 -6.20 -25.50
C GLY A 27 14.87 -6.17 -24.16
N SER A 28 15.53 -5.56 -23.18
CA SER A 28 15.01 -5.41 -21.81
C SER A 28 14.78 -3.94 -21.49
N TYR A 29 13.72 -3.68 -20.72
CA TYR A 29 13.41 -2.35 -20.19
C TYR A 29 13.84 -2.17 -18.73
N MET A 30 14.37 -3.24 -18.10
CA MET A 30 14.57 -3.28 -16.65
C MET A 30 15.58 -2.22 -16.17
N GLU A 31 16.64 -2.00 -16.96
CA GLU A 31 17.74 -1.08 -16.64
C GLU A 31 17.52 0.33 -17.20
N ASN A 32 16.44 0.56 -17.95
CA ASN A 32 16.20 1.86 -18.59
C ASN A 32 15.80 2.92 -17.54
N MET A 33 16.37 4.12 -17.66
CA MET A 33 16.08 5.23 -16.75
C MET A 33 14.61 5.63 -16.73
N HIS A 34 13.89 5.49 -17.85
CA HIS A 34 12.45 5.73 -17.93
C HIS A 34 11.68 4.75 -17.03
N THR A 35 12.06 3.48 -17.03
CA THR A 35 11.48 2.45 -16.15
C THR A 35 11.75 2.78 -14.69
N ILE A 36 12.98 3.16 -14.34
CA ILE A 36 13.36 3.51 -12.97
C ILE A 36 12.56 4.72 -12.46
N ALA A 37 12.42 5.75 -13.30
CA ALA A 37 11.66 6.95 -12.97
C ALA A 37 10.16 6.66 -12.77
N ASN A 38 9.59 5.73 -13.53
CA ASN A 38 8.15 5.50 -13.55
C ASN A 38 7.66 4.29 -12.74
N MET A 39 8.50 3.32 -12.39
CA MET A 39 8.06 2.03 -11.82
C MET A 39 7.18 2.17 -10.57
N ARG A 40 7.50 3.10 -9.67
CA ARG A 40 6.74 3.34 -8.43
C ARG A 40 5.42 4.07 -8.66
N ARG A 41 5.31 4.87 -9.73
CA ARG A 41 4.12 5.65 -10.10
C ARG A 41 3.15 4.85 -10.96
N ALA A 42 3.69 4.01 -11.85
CA ALA A 42 2.94 3.25 -12.83
C ALA A 42 2.38 1.96 -12.23
N ALA A 43 3.18 1.18 -11.50
CA ALA A 43 2.73 -0.07 -10.92
C ALA A 43 1.93 0.14 -9.62
N LEU A 44 0.94 -0.73 -9.40
CA LEU A 44 0.32 -0.88 -8.09
C LEU A 44 1.06 -1.98 -7.34
N TYR A 45 1.67 -1.62 -6.21
CA TYR A 45 2.22 -2.59 -5.26
C TYR A 45 1.16 -2.90 -4.20
N PRO A 46 0.57 -4.10 -4.21
CA PRO A 46 -0.44 -4.47 -3.23
C PRO A 46 0.21 -4.73 -1.87
N ASN A 47 -0.43 -4.28 -0.79
CA ASN A 47 0.05 -4.54 0.57
C ASN A 47 -0.28 -5.96 1.07
N LEU A 48 -1.30 -6.61 0.47
CA LEU A 48 -1.82 -7.91 0.94
C LEU A 48 -1.66 -9.04 -0.07
N ALA A 49 -1.62 -8.75 -1.36
CA ALA A 49 -1.53 -9.80 -2.37
C ALA A 49 -0.10 -10.34 -2.43
N ILE A 50 0.01 -11.66 -2.31
CA ILE A 50 1.27 -12.41 -2.34
C ILE A 50 1.77 -12.44 -3.78
N ARG A 51 3.01 -11.98 -3.98
CA ARG A 51 3.66 -11.90 -5.30
C ARG A 51 5.02 -12.58 -5.32
N GLU A 52 5.41 -13.19 -4.21
CA GLU A 52 6.64 -13.94 -4.08
C GLU A 52 6.61 -15.20 -4.94
N MET A 53 7.81 -15.68 -5.26
CA MET A 53 7.97 -17.00 -5.86
C MET A 53 7.47 -18.08 -4.91
N ARG A 54 7.02 -19.19 -5.49
CA ARG A 54 6.39 -20.30 -4.77
C ARG A 54 7.26 -20.82 -3.62
N GLU A 55 8.56 -20.99 -3.85
CA GLU A 55 9.52 -21.47 -2.85
C GLU A 55 9.52 -20.57 -1.61
N ILE A 56 9.67 -19.26 -1.79
CA ILE A 56 9.64 -18.27 -0.71
C ILE A 56 8.28 -18.27 0.01
N TRP A 57 7.17 -18.42 -0.72
CA TRP A 57 5.85 -18.51 -0.12
C TRP A 57 5.68 -19.77 0.74
N GLU A 58 6.24 -20.90 0.31
CA GLU A 58 6.23 -22.15 1.09
C GLU A 58 7.10 -22.05 2.34
N GLU A 59 8.29 -21.47 2.25
CA GLU A 59 9.16 -21.19 3.40
C GLU A 59 8.48 -20.30 4.45
N LYS A 60 7.65 -19.35 4.01
CA LYS A 60 6.85 -18.47 4.88
C LYS A 60 5.64 -19.17 5.52
N GLY A 61 5.47 -20.48 5.34
CA GLY A 61 4.37 -21.24 5.92
C GLY A 61 3.08 -21.17 5.11
N ARG A 62 3.16 -20.84 3.82
CA ARG A 62 2.03 -20.86 2.87
C ARG A 62 0.85 -19.97 3.30
N PRO A 63 1.08 -18.71 3.70
CA PRO A 63 0.02 -17.85 4.18
C PRO A 63 -1.02 -17.64 3.08
N ASP A 64 -2.29 -17.64 3.46
CA ASP A 64 -3.38 -17.20 2.58
C ASP A 64 -3.62 -15.69 2.74
N ALA A 65 -4.53 -15.15 1.92
CA ALA A 65 -4.85 -13.74 1.94
C ALA A 65 -5.46 -13.28 3.27
N GLN A 66 -6.16 -14.15 3.99
CA GLN A 66 -6.82 -13.83 5.26
C GLN A 66 -5.80 -13.75 6.40
N ALA A 67 -4.86 -14.69 6.45
CA ALA A 67 -3.72 -14.65 7.36
C ALA A 67 -2.88 -13.38 7.14
N CYS A 68 -2.58 -13.02 5.89
CA CYS A 68 -1.91 -11.76 5.56
C CYS A 68 -2.70 -10.53 6.03
N ALA A 69 -4.03 -10.53 5.84
CA ALA A 69 -4.89 -9.43 6.26
C ALA A 69 -4.94 -9.27 7.79
N ILE A 70 -5.07 -10.36 8.54
CA ILE A 70 -5.05 -10.34 10.01
C ILE A 70 -3.71 -9.81 10.52
N ASN A 71 -2.60 -10.30 9.99
CA ASN A 71 -1.26 -9.83 10.38
C ASN A 71 -1.11 -8.32 10.14
N GLN A 72 -1.57 -7.84 8.98
CA GLN A 72 -1.54 -6.41 8.66
C GLN A 72 -2.46 -5.59 9.57
N ALA A 73 -3.64 -6.10 9.92
CA ALA A 73 -4.56 -5.44 10.83
C ALA A 73 -3.96 -5.32 12.24
N GLY A 74 -3.34 -6.39 12.75
CA GLY A 74 -2.61 -6.36 14.02
C GLY A 74 -1.49 -5.32 14.03
N LYS A 75 -0.69 -5.21 12.95
CA LYS A 75 0.35 -4.17 12.81
C LYS A 75 -0.22 -2.75 12.84
N ILE A 76 -1.34 -2.52 12.17
CA ILE A 76 -1.98 -1.19 12.10
C ILE A 76 -2.58 -0.81 13.45
N LEU A 77 -3.29 -1.75 14.09
CA LEU A 77 -4.03 -1.51 15.32
C LEU A 77 -3.15 -1.60 16.58
N GLY A 78 -1.96 -2.18 16.48
CA GLY A 78 -0.95 -2.19 17.54
C GLY A 78 0.04 -1.01 17.47
N ALA A 79 0.03 -0.22 16.40
CA ALA A 79 0.87 0.97 16.27
C ALA A 79 0.22 2.21 16.90
N ASP A 80 1.05 3.18 17.29
CA ASP A 80 0.55 4.47 17.77
C ASP A 80 -0.35 5.13 16.72
N ASN A 81 -1.54 5.54 17.14
CA ASN A 81 -2.51 6.18 16.26
C ASN A 81 -2.27 7.70 16.21
N PRO A 82 -1.81 8.26 15.08
CA PRO A 82 -1.59 9.71 14.97
C PRO A 82 -2.89 10.51 14.85
N ALA A 83 -4.02 9.86 14.57
CA ALA A 83 -5.33 10.51 14.42
C ALA A 83 -6.01 10.70 15.79
N VAL A 84 -5.31 11.36 16.71
CA VAL A 84 -5.81 11.72 18.04
C VAL A 84 -6.16 13.20 18.10
N PHE A 85 -7.21 13.54 18.86
CA PHE A 85 -7.49 14.93 19.17
C PHE A 85 -6.43 15.51 20.11
N SER A 86 -6.28 16.84 20.11
CA SER A 86 -5.48 17.48 21.15
C SER A 86 -6.09 17.18 22.53
N ALA A 87 -5.24 17.06 23.56
CA ALA A 87 -5.70 16.75 24.92
C ALA A 87 -6.75 17.76 25.44
N GLU A 88 -6.72 19.00 24.97
CA GLU A 88 -7.73 20.00 25.30
C GLU A 88 -9.09 19.68 24.66
N LEU A 89 -9.10 19.35 23.37
CA LEU A 89 -10.32 19.03 22.64
C LEU A 89 -10.93 17.72 23.15
N ASP A 90 -10.10 16.70 23.42
CA ASP A 90 -10.55 15.42 23.98
C ASP A 90 -11.25 15.61 25.33
N ARG A 91 -10.68 16.44 26.23
CA ARG A 91 -11.34 16.80 27.51
C ARG A 91 -12.69 17.48 27.30
N LYS A 92 -12.78 18.43 26.37
CA LYS A 92 -14.04 19.13 26.06
C LYS A 92 -15.11 18.15 25.55
N ILE A 93 -14.73 17.21 24.69
CA ILE A 93 -15.63 16.16 24.18
C ILE A 93 -16.11 15.27 25.33
N ARG A 94 -15.20 14.75 26.16
CA ARG A 94 -15.55 13.86 27.29
C ARG A 94 -16.40 14.55 28.37
N ALA A 95 -16.19 15.84 28.60
CA ALA A 95 -17.03 16.62 29.51
C ALA A 95 -18.46 16.81 28.97
N ARG A 96 -18.63 16.90 27.65
CA ARG A 96 -19.94 17.09 27.01
C ARG A 96 -20.72 15.78 26.87
N PHE A 97 -20.02 14.67 26.66
CA PHE A 97 -20.58 13.34 26.44
C PHE A 97 -20.06 12.39 27.51
N THR A 98 -20.81 12.27 28.61
CA THR A 98 -20.39 11.52 29.81
C THR A 98 -20.47 10.00 29.69
N GLU A 99 -21.22 9.49 28.71
CA GLU A 99 -21.39 8.04 28.47
C GLU A 99 -20.45 7.51 27.37
N LEU A 100 -19.40 8.27 27.02
CA LEU A 100 -18.47 7.86 25.98
C LEU A 100 -17.63 6.67 26.46
N VAL A 101 -17.68 5.56 25.73
CA VAL A 101 -16.81 4.40 25.96
C VAL A 101 -15.34 4.78 25.74
N ALA A 102 -14.43 4.06 26.39
CA ALA A 102 -13.00 4.22 26.16
C ALA A 102 -12.68 3.98 24.67
N GLY A 103 -12.07 4.99 24.03
CA GLY A 103 -11.74 4.99 22.61
C GLY A 103 -10.39 4.37 22.31
N ASP A 104 -9.90 3.47 23.18
CA ASP A 104 -8.58 2.86 23.04
C ASP A 104 -8.56 1.98 21.80
N SER A 105 -7.86 2.43 20.77
CA SER A 105 -7.56 1.62 19.60
C SER A 105 -6.42 0.67 19.95
N GLY A 106 -6.71 -0.63 20.04
CA GLY A 106 -5.72 -1.66 20.27
C GLY A 106 -6.19 -3.01 19.72
N TRP A 107 -5.26 -3.79 19.16
CA TRP A 107 -5.54 -5.18 18.82
C TRP A 107 -5.63 -6.01 20.10
N LYS A 108 -6.79 -6.63 20.36
CA LYS A 108 -6.94 -7.61 21.44
C LYS A 108 -6.89 -9.00 20.81
N GLU A 109 -5.93 -9.82 21.24
CA GLU A 109 -5.83 -11.23 20.85
C GLU A 109 -7.04 -12.05 21.34
#